data_AF-A0A0K1JUC0-F1
#
_entry.id   AF-A0A0K1JUC0-F1
#
_cell.length_a   1.000
_cell.length_b   1.000
_cell.length_c   1.000
_cell.angle_alpha   90.00
_cell.angle_beta   90.00
_cell.angle_gamma   90.00
#
_symmetry.space_group_name_H-M   'P 1'
#
loop_
_entity.id
_entity.type
_entity.pdbx_description
1 polymer ?
#
loop_
_entity_poly.entity_id
_entity_poly.type
_entity_poly.pdbx_seq_one_letter_code
_entity_poly.pdbx_strand_id
1 'polypeptide(L)'
;MANMIAFAPNEFGGSSFNHLGFSAPAANGGLEAPTRHVHAANGAVPAGARAFVAARVSRIVLRREPTPSEALAWTSLIARQSSVVLGRAELALRLLDRPEMAGLDARARLLRAYNAVFDRYDAVASQDHGYWLRQLENEPLADLVLRHFVPLYEAGYRSGPCAAPADARKPFFLARDSESVPLIFTVGANGHLYLFRRTPFGRWSQTDLSAALPRPAKAVVQCLDVRQGADGNISIALAVAARQDAPNSTIYTACGLPNWMDEAGWYAAFCALTPRPDTPAGAIASRIAFGPLQPGAAPLVLLTASVNGAHDTWCFNAAALLTMMSHLRLPAEARQVRGYVAGSYRLPGLWTLYDEGGERALAFNSFPDQCGWAVNIDYTALPRRAASVHLAPGSVPNVPDVFVAGDSIVVYRGGHSVPQPVAHIGGAQLVWSECDDSGEHLAYTDGSGGLYMLSRTLGAPWRLPYPVASFLVSAALTADVANGGVHAVGITPGGALEWQRYDPSGKLVVSEEITQTAVWESASLAQGELHAVPHPVQHDTAVA
;
A
#
# COMPACT_ATOMS: atom_id res chain seq x y z
N MET A 1 33.82 48.14 -28.71
CA MET A 1 33.48 49.57 -28.82
C MET A 1 31.98 49.67 -28.56
N ALA A 2 31.52 49.71 -27.31
CA ALA A 2 31.52 50.84 -26.35
C ALA A 2 30.34 51.80 -26.58
N ASN A 3 29.39 51.76 -25.63
CA ASN A 3 28.49 52.81 -25.08
C ASN A 3 27.20 52.10 -24.63
N MET A 4 26.97 51.75 -23.35
CA MET A 4 26.98 52.52 -22.10
C MET A 4 26.18 53.83 -22.17
N ILE A 5 24.97 53.81 -21.58
CA ILE A 5 24.43 54.90 -20.75
C ILE A 5 23.72 54.27 -19.55
N ALA A 6 24.08 54.72 -18.35
CA ALA A 6 23.51 54.37 -17.06
C ALA A 6 23.37 55.64 -16.18
N PHE A 7 22.59 55.51 -15.10
CA PHE A 7 22.32 56.40 -13.94
C PHE A 7 21.22 57.47 -14.13
N ALA A 8 20.03 57.37 -13.48
CA ALA A 8 19.64 57.43 -12.04
C ALA A 8 19.61 58.88 -11.49
N PRO A 9 19.00 59.23 -10.33
CA PRO A 9 17.91 58.66 -9.49
C PRO A 9 16.82 59.71 -9.11
N ASN A 10 15.78 59.32 -8.35
CA ASN A 10 15.41 60.05 -7.11
C ASN A 10 14.32 59.34 -6.30
N GLU A 11 14.65 59.18 -5.03
CA GLU A 11 13.88 58.69 -3.91
C GLU A 11 12.99 59.81 -3.31
N PHE A 12 11.83 59.44 -2.74
CA PHE A 12 11.49 59.58 -1.31
C PHE A 12 9.99 59.82 -1.03
N GLY A 13 9.48 59.01 -0.10
CA GLY A 13 8.35 59.31 0.81
C GLY A 13 6.98 58.83 0.31
N GLY A 14 6.21 57.99 1.01
CA GLY A 14 6.29 57.47 2.37
C GLY A 14 4.87 57.16 2.86
N SER A 15 4.75 56.14 3.72
CA SER A 15 3.56 55.74 4.53
C SER A 15 2.36 55.18 3.73
N SER A 16 1.62 54.15 4.15
CA SER A 16 1.59 53.34 5.36
C SER A 16 0.58 52.20 5.15
N PHE A 17 0.91 51.03 5.70
CA PHE A 17 -0.01 50.08 6.35
C PHE A 17 -1.30 49.63 5.65
N ASN A 18 -1.33 48.36 5.22
CA ASN A 18 -2.33 47.41 5.72
C ASN A 18 -1.79 45.97 5.65
N HIS A 19 -1.38 45.48 6.83
CA HIS A 19 -1.23 44.07 7.13
C HIS A 19 -2.62 43.40 7.09
N LEU A 20 -2.80 42.40 6.22
CA LEU A 20 -3.79 41.35 6.46
C LEU A 20 -3.02 40.09 6.85
N GLY A 21 -2.76 40.00 8.16
CA GLY A 21 -2.32 38.77 8.79
C GLY A 21 -3.45 37.75 8.75
N PHE A 22 -3.20 36.60 8.13
CA PHE A 22 -3.94 35.39 8.47
C PHE A 22 -3.25 34.77 9.68
N SER A 23 -3.78 35.14 10.86
CA SER A 23 -3.48 34.48 12.11
C SER A 23 -3.93 33.02 12.03
N ALA A 24 -2.99 32.11 12.29
CA ALA A 24 -3.29 30.72 12.62
C ALA A 24 -4.20 30.68 13.86
N PRO A 25 -5.31 29.92 13.86
CA PRO A 25 -5.98 29.58 15.10
C PRO A 25 -5.14 28.57 15.86
N ALA A 26 -4.91 28.88 17.13
CA ALA A 26 -4.31 28.01 18.11
C ALA A 26 -5.04 26.66 18.23
N ALA A 27 -4.26 25.66 18.60
CA ALA A 27 -4.67 24.29 18.89
C ALA A 27 -5.88 24.22 19.84
N ASN A 28 -6.89 23.45 19.43
CA ASN A 28 -7.78 22.71 20.33
C ASN A 28 -8.47 21.57 19.54
N GLY A 29 -8.06 20.32 19.79
CA GLY A 29 -8.86 19.09 19.62
C GLY A 29 -9.39 18.74 18.22
N GLY A 30 -8.55 18.74 17.18
CA GLY A 30 -8.96 18.32 15.84
C GLY A 30 -9.02 16.79 15.68
N LEU A 31 -10.22 16.24 15.51
CA LEU A 31 -10.45 14.90 14.97
C LEU A 31 -9.88 14.83 13.54
N GLU A 32 -8.76 14.12 13.36
CA GLU A 32 -8.12 13.95 12.06
C GLU A 32 -9.05 13.23 11.07
N ALA A 33 -9.26 13.86 9.91
CA ALA A 33 -9.83 13.18 8.74
C ALA A 33 -8.90 12.02 8.34
N PRO A 34 -9.41 10.91 7.77
CA PRO A 34 -8.58 9.79 7.37
C PRO A 34 -7.49 10.27 6.40
N THR A 35 -6.23 10.28 6.85
CA THR A 35 -5.09 10.51 5.97
C THR A 35 -5.00 9.34 5.02
N ARG A 36 -4.94 9.68 3.73
CA ARG A 36 -4.80 8.73 2.63
C ARG A 36 -3.34 8.32 2.53
N HIS A 37 -3.08 7.07 2.19
CA HIS A 37 -1.73 6.54 2.02
C HIS A 37 -1.55 6.04 0.60
N VAL A 38 -0.39 6.28 -0.01
CA VAL A 38 -0.08 5.76 -1.33
C VAL A 38 1.17 4.91 -1.22
N HIS A 39 1.05 3.65 -1.59
CA HIS A 39 2.11 2.66 -1.39
C HIS A 39 3.12 2.70 -2.53
N ALA A 40 4.39 2.79 -2.16
CA ALA A 40 5.49 2.97 -3.09
C ALA A 40 6.84 2.53 -2.57
N ALA A 41 7.03 2.72 -1.28
CA ALA A 41 8.07 2.09 -0.51
C ALA A 41 7.49 1.95 0.90
N ASN A 42 7.12 0.73 1.26
CA ASN A 42 6.84 0.28 2.62
C ASN A 42 5.52 0.76 3.22
N GLY A 43 4.75 -0.20 3.73
CA GLY A 43 3.44 0.05 4.33
C GLY A 43 3.53 0.72 5.70
N ALA A 44 2.46 1.46 6.04
CA ALA A 44 1.82 1.45 7.35
C ALA A 44 0.47 2.21 7.34
N VAL A 45 -0.52 1.55 7.96
CA VAL A 45 -1.68 1.99 8.76
C VAL A 45 -2.45 3.29 8.38
N PRO A 46 -3.77 3.23 8.07
CA PRO A 46 -4.63 4.39 7.95
C PRO A 46 -4.79 5.13 9.28
N ALA A 47 -4.65 6.44 9.26
CA ALA A 47 -5.11 7.27 10.37
C ALA A 47 -6.64 7.31 10.40
N GLY A 48 -7.16 7.36 11.63
CA GLY A 48 -8.59 7.35 11.92
C GLY A 48 -9.22 5.95 11.87
N ALA A 49 -8.72 4.98 12.65
CA ALA A 49 -9.32 3.64 12.76
C ALA A 49 -10.85 3.68 12.96
N ARG A 50 -11.36 4.68 13.68
CA ARG A 50 -12.80 4.89 13.89
C ARG A 50 -13.54 5.40 12.65
N ALA A 51 -12.91 6.26 11.84
CA ALA A 51 -13.50 6.76 10.60
C ALA A 51 -13.63 5.67 9.54
N PHE A 52 -12.59 4.83 9.42
CA PHE A 52 -12.64 3.64 8.59
C PHE A 52 -13.74 2.67 9.04
N VAL A 53 -13.86 2.42 10.35
CA VAL A 53 -14.95 1.59 10.89
C VAL A 53 -16.32 2.19 10.59
N ALA A 54 -16.50 3.50 10.78
CA ALA A 54 -17.77 4.16 10.50
C ALA A 54 -18.15 4.05 9.02
N ALA A 55 -17.21 4.31 8.12
CA ALA A 55 -17.43 4.21 6.69
C ALA A 55 -17.79 2.76 6.28
N ARG A 56 -17.08 1.77 6.84
CA ARG A 56 -17.31 0.35 6.56
C ARG A 56 -18.65 -0.16 7.04
N VAL A 57 -19.03 0.13 8.28
CA VAL A 57 -20.37 -0.18 8.81
C VAL A 57 -21.45 0.41 7.92
N SER A 58 -21.24 1.65 7.50
CA SER A 58 -22.21 2.36 6.67
C SER A 58 -22.33 1.76 5.28
N ARG A 59 -21.21 1.34 4.69
CA ARG A 59 -21.22 0.61 3.43
C ARG A 59 -21.98 -0.71 3.53
N ILE A 60 -21.72 -1.50 4.58
CA ILE A 60 -22.40 -2.79 4.79
C ILE A 60 -23.91 -2.58 4.92
N VAL A 61 -24.33 -1.58 5.70
CA VAL A 61 -25.75 -1.32 5.96
C VAL A 61 -26.45 -0.62 4.80
N LEU A 62 -25.81 0.32 4.11
CA LEU A 62 -26.44 1.11 3.04
C LEU A 62 -26.25 0.51 1.64
N ARG A 63 -25.31 -0.42 1.46
CA ARG A 63 -24.91 -0.99 0.16
C ARG A 63 -24.41 0.06 -0.84
N ARG A 64 -23.80 1.15 -0.33
CA ARG A 64 -23.12 2.19 -1.12
C ARG A 64 -21.97 2.79 -0.32
N GLU A 65 -21.03 3.44 -1.00
CA GLU A 65 -20.04 4.27 -0.30
C GLU A 65 -20.72 5.45 0.42
N PRO A 66 -20.29 5.76 1.65
CA PRO A 66 -20.74 6.94 2.35
C PRO A 66 -20.06 8.19 1.79
N THR A 67 -20.76 9.32 1.80
CA THR A 67 -20.13 10.60 1.48
C THR A 67 -19.13 11.01 2.57
N PRO A 68 -18.14 11.88 2.28
CA PRO A 68 -17.19 12.33 3.29
C PRO A 68 -17.84 12.98 4.52
N SER A 69 -18.93 13.74 4.32
CA SER A 69 -19.69 14.36 5.42
C SER A 69 -20.45 13.33 6.26
N GLU A 70 -21.04 12.32 5.62
CA GLU A 70 -21.66 11.18 6.31
C GLU A 70 -20.64 10.41 7.16
N ALA A 71 -19.50 10.04 6.57
CA ALA A 71 -18.43 9.32 7.27
C ALA A 71 -17.93 10.10 8.48
N LEU A 72 -17.72 11.41 8.36
CA LEU A 72 -17.30 12.27 9.46
C LEU A 72 -18.34 12.33 10.60
N ALA A 73 -19.62 12.50 10.24
CA ALA A 73 -20.71 12.54 11.22
C ALA A 73 -20.81 11.23 12.02
N TRP A 74 -20.68 10.09 11.34
CA TRP A 74 -20.77 8.77 11.95
C TRP A 74 -19.52 8.37 12.74
N THR A 75 -18.35 8.89 12.37
CA THR A 75 -17.11 8.73 13.15
C THR A 75 -17.30 9.25 14.58
N SER A 76 -17.96 10.41 14.72
CA SER A 76 -18.24 11.01 16.04
C SER A 76 -19.16 10.15 16.90
N LEU A 77 -20.07 9.39 16.29
CA LEU A 77 -20.94 8.44 16.99
C LEU A 77 -20.12 7.29 17.56
N ILE A 78 -19.31 6.63 16.73
CA ILE A 78 -18.43 5.54 17.18
C ILE A 78 -17.47 6.02 18.26
N ALA A 79 -16.96 7.25 18.13
CA ALA A 79 -15.98 7.79 19.05
C ALA A 79 -16.50 8.01 20.48
N ARG A 80 -17.82 8.15 20.66
CA ARG A 80 -18.47 8.34 21.96
C ARG A 80 -18.75 7.04 22.71
N GLN A 81 -18.56 5.89 22.06
CA GLN A 81 -18.86 4.60 22.66
C GLN A 81 -17.70 4.03 23.48
N SER A 82 -18.04 3.22 24.48
CA SER A 82 -17.08 2.55 25.36
C SER A 82 -16.23 1.51 24.63
N SER A 83 -16.76 0.88 23.59
CA SER A 83 -16.02 -0.05 22.73
C SER A 83 -16.31 0.21 21.24
N VAL A 84 -15.36 -0.16 20.38
CA VAL A 84 -15.52 -0.02 18.92
C VAL A 84 -16.69 -0.87 18.42
N VAL A 85 -16.88 -2.07 18.99
CA VAL A 85 -17.96 -2.96 18.54
C VAL A 85 -19.34 -2.42 18.93
N LEU A 86 -19.47 -1.80 20.11
CA LEU A 86 -20.69 -1.09 20.49
C LEU A 86 -20.97 0.09 19.55
N GLY A 87 -19.91 0.83 19.18
CA GLY A 87 -19.99 1.85 18.13
C GLY A 87 -20.50 1.34 16.79
N ARG A 88 -20.03 0.16 16.35
CA ARG A 88 -20.54 -0.50 15.14
C ARG A 88 -22.02 -0.84 15.25
N ALA A 89 -22.41 -1.46 16.36
CA ALA A 89 -23.78 -1.87 16.63
C ALA A 89 -24.74 -0.69 16.63
N GLU A 90 -24.42 0.37 17.38
CA GLU A 90 -25.26 1.57 17.43
C GLU A 90 -25.37 2.26 16.07
N LEU A 91 -24.26 2.41 15.35
CA LEU A 91 -24.29 3.02 14.02
C LEU A 91 -25.15 2.18 13.07
N ALA A 92 -24.99 0.86 13.08
CA ALA A 92 -25.78 -0.03 12.23
C ALA A 92 -27.28 0.11 12.49
N LEU A 93 -27.70 0.13 13.76
CA LEU A 93 -29.10 0.32 14.14
C LEU A 93 -29.64 1.68 13.67
N ARG A 94 -28.90 2.77 13.91
CA ARG A 94 -29.32 4.11 13.45
C ARG A 94 -29.43 4.22 11.93
N LEU A 95 -28.55 3.53 11.20
CA LEU A 95 -28.62 3.50 9.74
C LEU A 95 -29.80 2.67 9.24
N LEU A 96 -30.14 1.56 9.90
CA LEU A 96 -31.29 0.72 9.57
C LEU A 96 -32.63 1.41 9.84
N ASP A 97 -32.66 2.41 10.72
CA ASP A 97 -33.86 3.21 11.01
C ASP A 97 -34.07 4.38 10.04
N ARG A 98 -33.16 4.58 9.07
CA ARG A 98 -33.31 5.63 8.06
C ARG A 98 -34.47 5.33 7.11
N PRO A 99 -35.19 6.36 6.61
CA PRO A 99 -36.32 6.17 5.70
C PRO A 99 -35.99 5.34 4.44
N GLU A 100 -34.77 5.50 3.91
CA GLU A 100 -34.27 4.74 2.76
C GLU A 100 -34.19 3.22 3.00
N MET A 101 -34.13 2.78 4.26
CA MET A 101 -34.07 1.37 4.66
C MET A 101 -35.46 0.81 5.03
N ALA A 102 -36.53 1.61 4.99
CA ALA A 102 -37.87 1.20 5.41
C ALA A 102 -38.44 0.04 4.57
N GLY A 103 -37.98 -0.13 3.33
CA GLY A 103 -38.39 -1.23 2.45
C GLY A 103 -37.72 -2.58 2.73
N LEU A 104 -36.80 -2.67 3.68
CA LEU A 104 -36.12 -3.92 4.02
C LEU A 104 -36.99 -4.78 4.95
N ASP A 105 -37.11 -6.06 4.61
CA ASP A 105 -37.73 -7.04 5.50
C ASP A 105 -36.85 -7.35 6.74
N ALA A 106 -37.45 -8.02 7.71
CA ALA A 106 -36.78 -8.37 8.97
C ALA A 106 -35.49 -9.18 8.74
N ARG A 107 -35.50 -10.08 7.74
CA ARG A 107 -34.36 -10.91 7.36
C ARG A 107 -33.19 -10.08 6.84
N ALA A 108 -33.45 -9.16 5.92
CA ALA A 108 -32.43 -8.27 5.35
C ALA A 108 -31.88 -7.30 6.39
N ARG A 109 -32.73 -6.75 7.27
CA ARG A 109 -32.29 -5.88 8.38
C ARG A 109 -31.38 -6.62 9.35
N LEU A 110 -31.77 -7.83 9.75
CA LEU A 110 -30.96 -8.69 10.62
C LEU A 110 -29.60 -9.02 9.99
N LEU A 111 -29.59 -9.41 8.71
CA LEU A 111 -28.36 -9.73 8.00
C LEU A 111 -27.39 -8.53 7.93
N ARG A 112 -27.91 -7.34 7.63
CA ARG A 112 -27.10 -6.11 7.58
C ARG A 112 -26.56 -5.72 8.96
N ALA A 113 -27.37 -5.83 10.01
CA ALA A 113 -26.94 -5.59 11.38
C ALA A 113 -25.84 -6.58 11.81
N TYR A 114 -26.05 -7.87 11.54
CA TYR A 114 -25.09 -8.92 11.81
C TYR A 114 -23.75 -8.64 11.11
N ASN A 115 -23.78 -8.40 9.80
CA ASN A 115 -22.57 -8.17 9.03
C ASN A 115 -21.85 -6.89 9.47
N ALA A 116 -22.56 -5.84 9.87
CA ALA A 116 -21.95 -4.61 10.37
C ALA A 116 -21.21 -4.81 11.70
N VAL A 117 -21.80 -5.55 12.65
CA VAL A 117 -21.16 -5.83 13.95
C VAL A 117 -19.92 -6.70 13.76
N PHE A 118 -20.05 -7.77 12.99
CA PHE A 118 -18.98 -8.75 12.72
C PHE A 118 -18.03 -8.36 11.59
N ASP A 119 -18.16 -7.14 11.06
CA ASP A 119 -17.30 -6.58 9.99
C ASP A 119 -17.27 -7.42 8.69
N ARG A 120 -18.35 -8.16 8.42
CA ARG A 120 -18.43 -9.09 7.29
C ARG A 120 -18.65 -8.33 5.98
N TYR A 121 -17.69 -8.50 5.07
CA TYR A 121 -17.67 -7.83 3.78
C TYR A 121 -18.69 -8.42 2.78
N ASP A 122 -18.98 -9.72 2.86
CA ASP A 122 -19.88 -10.39 1.92
C ASP A 122 -21.36 -10.22 2.28
N ALA A 123 -22.23 -10.33 1.27
CA ALA A 123 -23.68 -10.29 1.46
C ALA A 123 -24.28 -11.66 1.85
N VAL A 124 -23.45 -12.67 2.08
CA VAL A 124 -23.89 -14.05 2.30
C VAL A 124 -24.32 -14.26 3.75
N ALA A 125 -25.46 -14.91 3.94
CA ALA A 125 -25.95 -15.28 5.27
C ALA A 125 -24.92 -16.15 6.02
N SER A 126 -24.71 -15.88 7.31
CA SER A 126 -23.89 -16.75 8.17
C SER A 126 -24.58 -18.10 8.39
N GLN A 127 -23.81 -19.09 8.85
CA GLN A 127 -24.34 -20.41 9.20
C GLN A 127 -25.45 -20.32 10.25
N ASP A 128 -25.31 -19.41 11.21
CA ASP A 128 -26.28 -19.22 12.30
C ASP A 128 -27.40 -18.23 11.98
N HIS A 129 -27.47 -17.71 10.74
CA HIS A 129 -28.47 -16.72 10.37
C HIS A 129 -29.90 -17.21 10.61
N GLY A 130 -30.17 -18.50 10.39
CA GLY A 130 -31.47 -19.10 10.67
C GLY A 130 -31.82 -19.17 12.16
N TYR A 131 -30.82 -19.30 13.04
CA TYR A 131 -31.03 -19.21 14.49
C TYR A 131 -31.41 -17.79 14.90
N TRP A 132 -30.66 -16.79 14.42
CA TRP A 132 -30.92 -15.38 14.73
C TRP A 132 -32.26 -14.89 14.20
N LEU A 133 -32.70 -15.39 13.03
CA LEU A 133 -34.00 -15.03 12.48
C LEU A 133 -35.16 -15.50 13.37
N ARG A 134 -35.04 -16.67 14.00
CA ARG A 134 -36.04 -17.15 14.98
C ARG A 134 -36.01 -16.34 16.28
N GLN A 135 -34.85 -15.86 16.71
CA GLN A 135 -34.78 -14.99 17.90
C GLN A 135 -35.52 -13.66 17.66
N LEU A 136 -35.46 -13.13 16.44
CA LEU A 136 -36.14 -11.90 16.04
C LEU A 136 -37.68 -11.98 16.14
N GLU A 137 -38.26 -13.19 16.24
CA GLU A 137 -39.69 -13.39 16.49
C GLU A 137 -40.07 -13.09 17.97
N ASN A 138 -39.09 -13.18 18.88
CA ASN A 138 -39.29 -13.06 20.32
C ASN A 138 -38.73 -11.75 20.92
N GLU A 139 -37.82 -11.07 20.23
CA GLU A 139 -37.19 -9.83 20.69
C GLU A 139 -36.95 -8.83 19.54
N PRO A 140 -36.97 -7.51 19.81
CA PRO A 140 -36.71 -6.51 18.78
C PRO A 140 -35.24 -6.54 18.34
N LEU A 141 -35.00 -6.18 17.07
CA LEU A 141 -33.66 -6.21 16.47
C LEU A 141 -32.60 -5.45 17.29
N ALA A 142 -32.96 -4.31 17.88
CA ALA A 142 -32.05 -3.51 18.69
C ALA A 142 -31.57 -4.25 19.95
N ASP A 143 -32.49 -4.93 20.65
CA ASP A 143 -32.12 -5.74 21.82
C ASP A 143 -31.26 -6.93 21.38
N LEU A 144 -31.61 -7.58 20.26
CA LEU A 144 -30.87 -8.71 19.73
C LEU A 144 -29.41 -8.34 19.43
N VAL A 145 -29.21 -7.20 18.76
CA VAL A 145 -27.88 -6.68 18.40
C VAL A 145 -27.07 -6.31 19.63
N LEU A 146 -27.65 -5.55 20.57
CA LEU A 146 -26.91 -5.02 21.73
C LEU A 146 -26.66 -6.08 22.82
N ARG A 147 -27.62 -7.00 23.05
CA ARG A 147 -27.52 -8.02 24.11
C ARG A 147 -26.84 -9.30 23.67
N HIS A 148 -26.86 -9.63 22.38
CA HIS A 148 -26.27 -10.89 21.90
C HIS A 148 -25.09 -10.67 20.96
N PHE A 149 -25.22 -9.86 19.90
CA PHE A 149 -24.13 -9.74 18.92
C PHE A 149 -22.88 -9.07 19.48
N VAL A 150 -23.04 -8.00 20.25
CA VAL A 150 -21.91 -7.29 20.88
C VAL A 150 -21.15 -8.23 21.83
N PRO A 151 -21.78 -8.89 22.83
CA PRO A 151 -21.08 -9.83 23.70
C PRO A 151 -20.47 -11.02 22.96
N LEU A 152 -21.15 -11.56 21.93
CA LEU A 152 -20.58 -12.64 21.13
C LEU A 152 -19.30 -12.22 20.41
N TYR A 153 -19.29 -11.03 19.80
CA TYR A 153 -18.09 -10.51 19.16
C TYR A 153 -16.94 -10.33 20.16
N GLU A 154 -17.24 -9.76 21.34
CA GLU A 154 -16.26 -9.54 22.42
C GLU A 154 -15.73 -10.85 23.00
N ALA A 155 -16.54 -11.92 23.00
CA ALA A 155 -16.12 -13.27 23.34
C ALA A 155 -15.23 -13.93 22.25
N GLY A 156 -14.94 -13.24 21.15
CA GLY A 156 -14.09 -13.74 20.07
C GLY A 156 -14.81 -14.63 19.06
N TYR A 157 -16.14 -14.73 19.12
CA TYR A 157 -16.91 -15.60 18.23
C TYR A 157 -16.82 -15.17 16.76
N ARG A 158 -16.73 -16.14 15.84
CA ARG A 158 -16.78 -15.96 14.38
C ARG A 158 -17.57 -17.12 13.76
N SER A 159 -18.70 -16.83 13.11
CA SER A 159 -19.59 -17.85 12.49
C SER A 159 -19.31 -18.12 11.00
N GLY A 160 -18.33 -17.40 10.42
CA GLY A 160 -18.18 -17.35 8.98
C GLY A 160 -17.00 -16.48 8.57
N PRO A 161 -16.67 -16.50 7.27
CA PRO A 161 -15.66 -15.61 6.72
C PRO A 161 -16.03 -14.14 6.95
N CYS A 162 -15.05 -13.37 7.41
CA CYS A 162 -15.20 -11.96 7.81
C CYS A 162 -14.02 -11.09 7.37
N ALA A 163 -12.89 -11.68 6.99
CA ALA A 163 -11.73 -10.95 6.52
C ALA A 163 -11.92 -10.51 5.06
N ALA A 164 -11.45 -9.30 4.77
CA ALA A 164 -11.40 -8.79 3.41
C ALA A 164 -10.12 -9.31 2.72
N PRO A 165 -10.21 -9.81 1.48
CA PRO A 165 -9.04 -10.22 0.69
C PRO A 165 -8.18 -9.02 0.24
N ALA A 166 -8.71 -7.80 0.33
CA ALA A 166 -7.95 -6.56 0.22
C ALA A 166 -8.12 -5.70 1.48
N ASP A 167 -7.02 -5.22 2.07
CA ASP A 167 -7.02 -4.39 3.28
C ASP A 167 -6.10 -3.17 3.09
N ALA A 168 -6.62 -1.97 3.35
CA ALA A 168 -5.88 -0.71 3.17
C ALA A 168 -4.65 -0.58 4.09
N ARG A 169 -4.55 -1.43 5.12
CA ARG A 169 -3.39 -1.52 6.02
C ARG A 169 -2.29 -2.40 5.48
N LYS A 170 -2.56 -3.16 4.43
CA LYS A 170 -1.69 -4.18 3.89
C LYS A 170 -1.16 -3.74 2.52
N PRO A 171 0.03 -4.21 2.14
CA PRO A 171 0.57 -3.85 0.84
C PRO A 171 -0.28 -4.45 -0.28
N PHE A 172 -0.45 -3.69 -1.36
CA PHE A 172 -0.98 -4.19 -2.62
C PHE A 172 -0.27 -3.53 -3.80
N PHE A 173 -0.18 -4.27 -4.89
CA PHE A 173 0.63 -3.93 -6.06
C PHE A 173 -0.14 -4.22 -7.33
N LEU A 174 0.17 -3.44 -8.36
CA LEU A 174 -0.35 -3.65 -9.71
C LEU A 174 0.75 -4.08 -10.66
N ALA A 175 0.40 -5.03 -11.51
CA ALA A 175 1.06 -5.30 -12.77
C ALA A 175 -0.01 -5.30 -13.87
N ARG A 176 0.41 -5.54 -15.11
CA ARG A 176 -0.50 -5.73 -16.24
C ARG A 176 -0.36 -7.11 -16.83
N ASP A 177 -1.46 -7.66 -17.32
CA ASP A 177 -1.40 -8.83 -18.20
C ASP A 177 -0.94 -8.45 -19.62
N SER A 178 -0.92 -9.43 -20.53
CA SER A 178 -0.55 -9.22 -21.93
C SER A 178 -1.52 -8.34 -22.72
N GLU A 179 -2.73 -8.12 -22.21
CA GLU A 179 -3.76 -7.25 -22.81
C GLU A 179 -3.76 -5.85 -22.16
N SER A 180 -2.74 -5.54 -21.35
CA SER A 180 -2.64 -4.31 -20.56
C SER A 180 -3.73 -4.16 -19.49
N VAL A 181 -4.42 -5.25 -19.11
CA VAL A 181 -5.43 -5.22 -18.05
C VAL A 181 -4.74 -5.40 -16.69
N PRO A 182 -5.15 -4.66 -15.64
CA PRO A 182 -4.53 -4.77 -14.33
C PRO A 182 -4.63 -6.17 -13.70
N LEU A 183 -3.49 -6.67 -13.24
CA LEU A 183 -3.33 -7.77 -12.28
C LEU A 183 -3.09 -7.17 -10.90
N ILE A 184 -3.89 -7.57 -9.91
CA ILE A 184 -3.89 -6.94 -8.59
C ILE A 184 -3.44 -7.95 -7.55
N PHE A 185 -2.26 -7.72 -6.98
CA PHE A 185 -1.72 -8.53 -5.90
C PHE A 185 -1.98 -7.83 -4.58
N THR A 186 -2.69 -8.47 -3.66
CA THR A 186 -3.08 -7.85 -2.38
C THR A 186 -2.91 -8.82 -1.24
N VAL A 187 -2.48 -8.32 -0.09
CA VAL A 187 -2.48 -9.08 1.16
C VAL A 187 -3.78 -8.81 1.92
N GLY A 188 -4.56 -9.85 2.16
CA GLY A 188 -5.83 -9.74 2.89
C GLY A 188 -5.65 -9.47 4.39
N ALA A 189 -6.76 -9.19 5.06
CA ALA A 189 -6.77 -9.00 6.52
C ALA A 189 -6.32 -10.27 7.29
N ASN A 190 -6.54 -11.44 6.69
CA ASN A 190 -6.03 -12.74 7.20
C ASN A 190 -4.54 -12.99 6.88
N GLY A 191 -3.89 -12.05 6.19
CA GLY A 191 -2.48 -12.13 5.83
C GLY A 191 -2.16 -13.09 4.68
N HIS A 192 -3.16 -13.57 3.94
CA HIS A 192 -2.94 -14.34 2.71
C HIS A 192 -2.72 -13.40 1.53
N LEU A 193 -1.96 -13.85 0.54
CA LEU A 193 -1.80 -13.20 -0.75
C LEU A 193 -2.92 -13.62 -1.70
N TYR A 194 -3.64 -12.63 -2.22
CA TYR A 194 -4.67 -12.80 -3.24
C TYR A 194 -4.24 -12.14 -4.55
N LEU A 195 -4.63 -12.76 -5.65
CA LEU A 195 -4.60 -12.18 -6.99
C LEU A 195 -6.02 -11.91 -7.46
N PHE A 196 -6.29 -10.68 -7.88
CA PHE A 196 -7.45 -10.34 -8.67
C PHE A 196 -7.06 -10.10 -10.12
N ARG A 197 -7.79 -10.72 -11.05
CA ARG A 197 -7.61 -10.53 -12.49
C ARG A 197 -8.95 -10.46 -13.19
N ARG A 198 -8.97 -9.83 -14.37
CA ARG A 198 -10.12 -9.89 -15.24
C ARG A 198 -10.12 -11.20 -16.02
N THR A 199 -11.25 -11.88 -16.01
CA THR A 199 -11.50 -13.07 -16.81
C THR A 199 -11.80 -12.69 -18.25
N PRO A 200 -11.66 -13.61 -19.23
CA PRO A 200 -12.04 -13.36 -20.62
C PRO A 200 -13.49 -12.92 -20.82
N PHE A 201 -14.37 -13.17 -19.84
CA PHE A 201 -15.78 -12.75 -19.84
C PHE A 201 -16.00 -11.36 -19.22
N GLY A 202 -14.94 -10.61 -18.93
CA GLY A 202 -14.99 -9.26 -18.37
C GLY A 202 -15.28 -9.19 -16.87
N ARG A 203 -15.40 -10.33 -16.18
CA ARG A 203 -15.62 -10.39 -14.72
C ARG A 203 -14.30 -10.49 -13.96
N TRP A 204 -14.24 -9.98 -12.74
CA TRP A 204 -13.11 -10.20 -11.84
C TRP A 204 -13.14 -11.59 -11.22
N SER A 205 -11.97 -12.24 -11.13
CA SER A 205 -11.74 -13.43 -10.32
C SER A 205 -10.82 -13.13 -9.15
N GLN A 206 -10.86 -13.98 -8.13
CA GLN A 206 -10.09 -13.89 -6.90
C GLN A 206 -9.42 -15.24 -6.64
N THR A 207 -8.09 -15.28 -6.63
CA THR A 207 -7.29 -16.49 -6.41
C THR A 207 -6.44 -16.33 -5.14
N ASP A 208 -6.50 -17.30 -4.22
CA ASP A 208 -5.61 -17.37 -3.05
C ASP A 208 -4.27 -18.01 -3.46
N LEU A 209 -3.21 -17.19 -3.56
CA LEU A 209 -1.87 -17.64 -3.91
C LEU A 209 -1.09 -18.15 -2.70
N SER A 210 -1.48 -17.76 -1.48
CA SER A 210 -0.86 -18.29 -0.26
C SER A 210 -1.14 -19.78 -0.08
N ALA A 211 -2.32 -20.25 -0.52
CA ALA A 211 -2.67 -21.68 -0.54
C ALA A 211 -1.72 -22.54 -1.40
N ALA A 212 -1.05 -21.92 -2.39
CA ALA A 212 -0.11 -22.61 -3.28
C ALA A 212 1.32 -22.70 -2.72
N LEU A 213 1.69 -21.95 -1.68
CA LEU A 213 3.07 -21.88 -1.22
C LEU A 213 3.57 -23.24 -0.68
N PRO A 214 4.78 -23.73 -1.04
CA PRO A 214 5.23 -25.10 -0.72
C PRO A 214 5.38 -25.47 0.77
N ARG A 215 5.21 -24.51 1.70
CA ARG A 215 5.02 -24.76 3.13
C ARG A 215 3.63 -24.24 3.54
N PRO A 216 2.54 -25.01 3.32
CA PRO A 216 1.30 -24.38 2.85
C PRO A 216 0.17 -24.16 3.87
N ALA A 217 0.18 -24.68 5.10
CA ALA A 217 -1.10 -24.72 5.82
C ALA A 217 -1.54 -23.38 6.47
N LYS A 218 -0.58 -22.51 6.86
CA LYS A 218 -0.85 -21.33 7.71
C LYS A 218 0.06 -20.13 7.44
N ALA A 219 0.72 -20.10 6.28
CA ALA A 219 1.70 -19.06 5.98
C ALA A 219 1.04 -17.67 5.89
N VAL A 220 1.52 -16.74 6.71
CA VAL A 220 1.10 -15.34 6.74
C VAL A 220 2.15 -14.50 6.03
N VAL A 221 1.72 -13.70 5.05
CA VAL A 221 2.58 -12.75 4.36
C VAL A 221 2.91 -11.59 5.29
N GLN A 222 4.20 -11.42 5.56
CA GLN A 222 4.74 -10.30 6.34
C GLN A 222 5.13 -9.14 5.43
N CYS A 223 5.78 -9.45 4.30
CA CYS A 223 6.20 -8.46 3.32
C CYS A 223 5.99 -9.00 1.90
N LEU A 224 5.67 -8.11 0.97
CA LEU A 224 5.49 -8.38 -0.44
C LEU A 224 6.03 -7.20 -1.24
N ASP A 225 6.68 -7.47 -2.36
CA ASP A 225 6.86 -6.52 -3.45
C ASP A 225 6.64 -7.22 -4.79
N VAL A 226 6.00 -6.53 -5.72
CA VAL A 226 5.72 -7.00 -7.08
C VAL A 226 6.13 -5.91 -8.04
N ARG A 227 6.93 -6.28 -9.05
CA ARG A 227 7.38 -5.37 -10.09
C ARG A 227 7.17 -5.99 -11.46
N GLN A 228 6.84 -5.16 -12.43
CA GLN A 228 6.79 -5.53 -13.84
C GLN A 228 7.97 -4.90 -14.57
N GLY A 229 8.67 -5.71 -15.36
CA GLY A 229 9.75 -5.25 -16.24
C GLY A 229 9.18 -4.61 -17.52
N ALA A 230 10.05 -3.89 -18.24
CA ALA A 230 9.71 -3.32 -19.54
C ALA A 230 9.37 -4.39 -20.60
N ASP A 231 9.83 -5.63 -20.40
CA ASP A 231 9.48 -6.80 -21.21
C ASP A 231 8.10 -7.39 -20.88
N GLY A 232 7.38 -6.80 -19.92
CA GLY A 232 6.09 -7.27 -19.44
C GLY A 232 6.18 -8.39 -18.40
N ASN A 233 7.35 -8.98 -18.17
CA ASN A 233 7.49 -10.05 -17.18
C ASN A 233 7.36 -9.51 -15.76
N ILE A 234 6.83 -10.34 -14.87
CA ILE A 234 6.55 -10.00 -13.48
C ILE A 234 7.59 -10.65 -12.58
N SER A 235 8.06 -9.90 -11.58
CA SER A 235 8.88 -10.42 -10.48
C SER A 235 8.18 -10.20 -9.15
N ILE A 236 8.27 -11.19 -8.28
CA ILE A 236 7.64 -11.22 -6.97
C ILE A 236 8.70 -11.56 -5.93
N ALA A 237 8.70 -10.81 -4.84
CA ALA A 237 9.51 -11.08 -3.67
C ALA A 237 8.59 -11.05 -2.46
N LEU A 238 8.59 -12.11 -1.66
CA LEU A 238 7.69 -12.24 -0.53
C LEU A 238 8.41 -12.84 0.68
N ALA A 239 8.06 -12.33 1.86
CA ALA A 239 8.47 -12.88 3.14
C ALA A 239 7.22 -13.41 3.85
N VAL A 240 7.25 -14.67 4.26
CA VAL A 240 6.14 -15.32 4.97
C VAL A 240 6.60 -15.94 6.27
N ALA A 241 5.72 -15.94 7.26
CA ALA A 241 5.92 -16.64 8.53
C ALA A 241 4.85 -17.72 8.70
N ALA A 242 5.16 -18.77 9.46
CA ALA A 242 4.23 -19.88 9.66
C ALA A 242 2.93 -19.49 10.40
N ARG A 243 2.95 -18.38 11.16
CA ARG A 243 1.82 -17.73 11.86
C ARG A 243 2.17 -16.25 12.12
N GLN A 244 1.19 -15.44 12.54
CA GLN A 244 1.40 -14.02 12.89
C GLN A 244 2.50 -13.79 13.94
N ASP A 245 2.75 -14.77 14.82
CA ASP A 245 3.77 -14.69 15.88
C ASP A 245 4.97 -15.64 15.67
N ALA A 246 5.06 -16.29 14.51
CA ALA A 246 6.20 -17.16 14.25
C ALA A 246 7.47 -16.32 14.10
N PRO A 247 8.56 -16.66 14.82
CA PRO A 247 9.73 -15.79 14.95
C PRO A 247 10.57 -15.71 13.68
N ASN A 248 10.30 -16.52 12.65
CA ASN A 248 11.19 -16.66 11.51
C ASN A 248 10.43 -16.49 10.19
N SER A 249 10.91 -15.56 9.37
CA SER A 249 10.50 -15.36 8.00
C SER A 249 11.18 -16.35 7.07
N THR A 250 10.41 -16.89 6.14
CA THR A 250 10.91 -17.59 4.95
C THR A 250 10.76 -16.65 3.75
N ILE A 251 11.86 -16.45 3.02
CA ILE A 251 11.89 -15.58 1.84
C ILE A 251 11.73 -16.42 0.58
N TYR A 252 10.84 -15.98 -0.31
CA TYR A 252 10.67 -16.54 -1.65
C TYR A 252 10.78 -15.44 -2.69
N THR A 253 11.36 -15.78 -3.83
CA THR A 253 11.41 -14.89 -5.00
C THR A 253 11.08 -15.65 -6.27
N ALA A 254 10.44 -14.97 -7.21
CA ALA A 254 10.32 -15.38 -8.60
C ALA A 254 10.59 -14.18 -9.50
N CYS A 255 11.31 -14.41 -10.59
CA CYS A 255 11.62 -13.41 -11.60
C CYS A 255 11.27 -13.97 -12.97
N GLY A 256 10.89 -13.10 -13.90
CA GLY A 256 10.59 -13.53 -15.28
C GLY A 256 9.26 -14.29 -15.40
N LEU A 257 8.31 -14.10 -14.47
CA LEU A 257 7.00 -14.71 -14.56
C LEU A 257 6.23 -14.11 -15.73
N PRO A 258 5.69 -14.92 -16.67
CA PRO A 258 4.95 -14.38 -17.79
C PRO A 258 3.66 -13.69 -17.34
N ASN A 259 3.35 -12.53 -17.91
CA ASN A 259 2.15 -11.77 -17.55
C ASN A 259 0.84 -12.30 -18.14
N TRP A 260 0.91 -13.26 -19.06
CA TRP A 260 -0.26 -13.90 -19.68
C TRP A 260 -0.77 -15.13 -18.91
N MET A 261 -0.17 -15.47 -17.76
CA MET A 261 -0.59 -16.62 -16.97
C MET A 261 -2.06 -16.51 -16.52
N ASP A 262 -2.80 -17.61 -16.66
CA ASP A 262 -4.13 -17.77 -16.09
C ASP A 262 -4.04 -18.16 -14.60
N GLU A 263 -5.20 -18.41 -13.97
CA GLU A 263 -5.27 -18.74 -12.54
C GLU A 263 -4.48 -20.01 -12.19
N ALA A 264 -4.54 -21.03 -13.05
CA ALA A 264 -3.82 -22.28 -12.85
C ALA A 264 -2.31 -22.07 -12.99
N GLY A 265 -1.88 -21.27 -13.97
CA GLY A 265 -0.49 -20.89 -14.17
C GLY A 265 0.09 -20.13 -12.98
N TRP A 266 -0.65 -19.14 -12.46
CA TRP A 266 -0.25 -18.41 -11.25
C TRP A 266 -0.14 -19.32 -10.04
N TYR A 267 -1.13 -20.20 -9.83
CA TYR A 267 -1.10 -21.16 -8.72
C TYR A 267 0.11 -22.11 -8.84
N ALA A 268 0.36 -22.66 -10.02
CA ALA A 268 1.49 -23.55 -10.28
C ALA A 268 2.86 -22.84 -10.08
N ALA A 269 2.98 -21.58 -10.50
CA ALA A 269 4.18 -20.78 -10.29
C ALA A 269 4.48 -20.60 -8.78
N PHE A 270 3.44 -20.37 -7.97
CA PHE A 270 3.58 -20.25 -6.51
C PHE A 270 3.91 -21.60 -5.85
N CYS A 271 3.35 -22.71 -6.33
CA CYS A 271 3.75 -24.06 -5.88
C CYS A 271 5.22 -24.36 -6.13
N ALA A 272 5.81 -23.81 -7.18
CA ALA A 272 7.19 -24.05 -7.57
C ALA A 272 8.22 -23.16 -6.82
N LEU A 273 7.77 -22.20 -6.00
CA LEU A 273 8.67 -21.28 -5.31
C LEU A 273 9.60 -22.01 -4.34
N THR A 274 10.91 -21.80 -4.47
CA THR A 274 11.90 -22.40 -3.56
C THR A 274 12.29 -21.38 -2.47
N PRO A 275 12.31 -21.78 -1.18
CA PRO A 275 12.82 -20.91 -0.12
C PRO A 275 14.27 -20.50 -0.38
N ARG A 276 14.60 -19.24 -0.09
CA ARG A 276 15.99 -18.77 -0.16
C ARG A 276 16.85 -19.40 0.95
N PRO A 277 17.90 -20.17 0.62
CA PRO A 277 18.63 -20.99 1.60
C PRO A 277 19.48 -20.19 2.59
N ASP A 278 19.88 -18.98 2.22
CA ASP A 278 20.79 -18.08 2.93
C ASP A 278 20.04 -16.91 3.59
N THR A 279 18.76 -17.10 3.90
CA THR A 279 18.02 -16.19 4.78
C THR A 279 18.64 -16.25 6.18
N PRO A 280 18.99 -15.11 6.82
CA PRO A 280 19.58 -15.13 8.15
C PRO A 280 18.71 -15.88 9.17
N ALA A 281 19.33 -16.72 9.98
CA ALA A 281 18.61 -17.47 11.01
C ALA A 281 17.97 -16.51 12.02
N GLY A 282 16.69 -16.72 12.36
CA GLY A 282 15.97 -15.84 13.27
C GLY A 282 15.47 -14.53 12.64
N ALA A 283 15.61 -14.36 11.31
CA ALA A 283 15.17 -13.14 10.65
C ALA A 283 13.65 -12.95 10.71
N ILE A 284 13.22 -11.80 11.20
CA ILE A 284 11.84 -11.30 11.11
C ILE A 284 11.84 -10.17 10.08
N ALA A 285 11.42 -10.48 8.86
CA ALA A 285 11.32 -9.52 7.77
C ALA A 285 10.29 -8.43 8.11
N SER A 286 10.74 -7.18 8.02
CA SER A 286 9.89 -5.99 8.14
C SER A 286 9.72 -5.25 6.82
N ARG A 287 10.59 -5.53 5.84
CA ARG A 287 10.51 -4.98 4.49
C ARG A 287 11.11 -5.93 3.46
N ILE A 288 10.48 -6.02 2.30
CA ILE A 288 11.10 -6.52 1.07
C ILE A 288 10.82 -5.51 -0.05
N ALA A 289 11.82 -5.17 -0.85
CA ALA A 289 11.67 -4.20 -1.93
C ALA A 289 12.61 -4.48 -3.10
N PHE A 290 12.07 -4.58 -4.30
CA PHE A 290 12.83 -4.63 -5.54
C PHE A 290 13.41 -3.25 -5.89
N GLY A 291 14.57 -3.27 -6.54
CA GLY A 291 14.99 -2.20 -7.42
C GLY A 291 14.19 -2.17 -8.73
N PRO A 292 14.42 -1.17 -9.61
CA PRO A 292 13.79 -1.15 -10.92
C PRO A 292 14.23 -2.37 -11.73
N LEU A 293 13.27 -3.03 -12.39
CA LEU A 293 13.55 -4.13 -13.30
C LEU A 293 13.97 -3.56 -14.66
N GLN A 294 15.26 -3.71 -14.99
CA GLN A 294 15.82 -3.18 -16.23
C GLN A 294 16.28 -4.31 -17.14
N PRO A 295 16.07 -4.21 -18.47
CA PRO A 295 16.58 -5.20 -19.42
C PRO A 295 18.09 -5.38 -19.29
N GLY A 296 18.54 -6.60 -19.02
CA GLY A 296 19.96 -6.95 -18.88
C GLY A 296 20.58 -6.65 -17.51
N ALA A 297 19.83 -6.07 -16.56
CA ALA A 297 20.26 -5.86 -15.20
C ALA A 297 19.82 -7.00 -14.27
N ALA A 298 20.54 -7.20 -13.18
CA ALA A 298 20.11 -8.12 -12.13
C ALA A 298 18.89 -7.57 -11.38
N PRO A 299 17.82 -8.37 -11.15
CA PRO A 299 16.69 -7.96 -10.32
C PRO A 299 17.09 -7.95 -8.84
N LEU A 300 17.58 -6.80 -8.36
CA LEU A 300 18.03 -6.66 -6.97
C LEU A 300 16.85 -6.51 -6.02
N VAL A 301 16.95 -7.14 -4.86
CA VAL A 301 16.00 -7.05 -3.75
C VAL A 301 16.72 -6.64 -2.49
N LEU A 302 16.11 -5.68 -1.78
CA LEU A 302 16.45 -5.29 -0.43
C LEU A 302 15.55 -6.02 0.56
N LEU A 303 16.14 -6.71 1.52
CA LEU A 303 15.47 -7.29 2.68
C LEU A 303 15.88 -6.48 3.91
N THR A 304 14.92 -5.90 4.62
CA THR A 304 15.14 -5.40 5.98
C THR A 304 14.49 -6.38 6.95
N ALA A 305 15.25 -6.82 7.95
CA ALA A 305 14.76 -7.76 8.96
C ALA A 305 15.37 -7.46 10.32
N SER A 306 14.66 -7.86 11.38
CA SER A 306 15.23 -7.96 12.72
C SER A 306 15.88 -9.33 12.88
N VAL A 307 17.14 -9.38 13.30
CA VAL A 307 17.88 -10.60 13.64
C VAL A 307 18.47 -10.40 15.02
N ASN A 308 18.08 -11.24 15.99
CA ASN A 308 18.52 -11.12 17.40
C ASN A 308 18.29 -9.72 18.01
N GLY A 309 17.23 -9.03 17.59
CA GLY A 309 16.88 -7.69 18.06
C GLY A 309 17.58 -6.53 17.35
N ALA A 310 18.54 -6.81 16.45
CA ALA A 310 19.16 -5.80 15.59
C ALA A 310 18.43 -5.70 14.25
N HIS A 311 18.21 -4.47 13.77
CA HIS A 311 17.60 -4.21 12.47
C HIS A 311 18.67 -4.00 11.41
N ASP A 312 18.79 -4.95 10.50
CA ASP A 312 19.78 -4.92 9.44
C ASP A 312 19.10 -4.99 8.07
N THR A 313 19.86 -4.64 7.03
CA THR A 313 19.39 -4.70 5.64
C THR A 313 20.38 -5.47 4.79
N TRP A 314 19.86 -6.36 3.95
CA TRP A 314 20.63 -7.16 3.00
C TRP A 314 20.16 -6.87 1.58
N CYS A 315 21.07 -6.99 0.63
CA CYS A 315 20.79 -6.95 -0.80
C CYS A 315 21.09 -8.32 -1.42
N PHE A 316 20.27 -8.76 -2.37
CA PHE A 316 20.52 -9.98 -3.15
C PHE A 316 19.90 -9.89 -4.55
N ASN A 317 20.36 -10.75 -5.45
CA ASN A 317 19.78 -10.91 -6.78
C ASN A 317 18.65 -11.95 -6.72
N ALA A 318 17.42 -11.54 -6.98
CA ALA A 318 16.23 -12.39 -6.91
C ALA A 318 16.18 -13.50 -7.98
N ALA A 319 16.93 -13.36 -9.07
CA ALA A 319 17.05 -14.39 -10.11
C ALA A 319 18.18 -15.40 -9.82
N ALA A 320 19.07 -15.12 -8.88
CA ALA A 320 20.23 -15.96 -8.56
C ALA A 320 20.10 -16.54 -7.15
N LEU A 321 19.25 -17.57 -7.01
CA LEU A 321 18.89 -18.19 -5.71
C LEU A 321 20.10 -18.66 -4.88
N LEU A 322 21.18 -19.07 -5.53
CA LEU A 322 22.40 -19.58 -4.88
C LEU A 322 23.42 -18.49 -4.54
N THR A 323 23.22 -17.25 -4.99
CA THR A 323 24.10 -16.13 -4.66
C THR A 323 23.76 -15.60 -3.28
N MET A 324 24.78 -15.50 -2.42
CA MET A 324 24.59 -15.08 -1.04
C MET A 324 24.08 -13.64 -0.93
N MET A 325 23.18 -13.41 0.04
CA MET A 325 22.79 -12.09 0.51
C MET A 325 24.03 -11.33 0.98
N SER A 326 24.17 -10.10 0.50
CA SER A 326 25.21 -9.19 0.94
C SER A 326 24.64 -8.22 1.97
N HIS A 327 25.26 -8.15 3.14
CA HIS A 327 24.89 -7.16 4.15
C HIS A 327 25.15 -5.76 3.61
N LEU A 328 24.15 -4.89 3.71
CA LEU A 328 24.23 -3.52 3.23
C LEU A 328 25.04 -2.71 4.24
N ARG A 329 26.22 -2.23 3.82
CA ARG A 329 27.05 -1.33 4.63
C ARG A 329 26.76 0.10 4.20
N LEU A 330 26.35 0.93 5.15
CA LEU A 330 26.15 2.36 4.92
C LEU A 330 27.50 3.07 4.76
N PRO A 331 27.56 4.18 4.01
CA PRO A 331 28.77 5.01 3.94
C PRO A 331 29.20 5.44 5.36
N ALA A 332 30.49 5.36 5.67
CA ALA A 332 31.01 5.71 7.00
C ALA A 332 30.73 7.16 7.40
N GLU A 333 30.55 8.03 6.41
CA GLU A 333 30.32 9.47 6.55
C GLU A 333 28.83 9.81 6.79
N ALA A 334 27.92 8.86 6.59
CA ALA A 334 26.48 9.09 6.73
C ALA A 334 26.11 9.24 8.21
N ARG A 335 25.79 10.47 8.64
CA ARG A 335 25.29 10.74 10.00
C ARG A 335 23.92 10.11 10.23
N GLN A 336 23.06 10.21 9.21
CA GLN A 336 21.71 9.64 9.23
C GLN A 336 21.29 9.31 7.81
N VAL A 337 20.90 8.07 7.57
CA VAL A 337 20.34 7.63 6.29
C VAL A 337 18.83 7.87 6.29
N ARG A 338 18.33 8.50 5.23
CA ARG A 338 16.90 8.78 5.02
C ARG A 338 16.23 7.78 4.12
N GLY A 339 16.97 7.24 3.16
CA GLY A 339 16.45 6.26 2.24
C GLY A 339 17.56 5.62 1.42
N TYR A 340 17.29 4.41 0.97
CA TYR A 340 18.13 3.71 0.01
C TYR A 340 17.25 2.97 -0.98
N VAL A 341 17.72 2.90 -2.22
CA VAL A 341 17.08 2.18 -3.31
C VAL A 341 18.15 1.38 -4.05
N ALA A 342 17.90 0.08 -4.21
CA ALA A 342 18.78 -0.77 -5.01
C ALA A 342 18.47 -0.63 -6.49
N GLY A 343 19.47 -0.81 -7.33
CA GLY A 343 19.32 -0.85 -8.77
C GLY A 343 20.67 -1.08 -9.43
N SER A 344 20.77 -0.79 -10.72
CA SER A 344 22.04 -0.94 -11.45
C SER A 344 22.42 0.36 -12.12
N TYR A 345 23.69 0.76 -12.00
CA TYR A 345 24.32 1.75 -12.85
C TYR A 345 25.48 1.06 -13.57
N ARG A 346 25.16 0.32 -14.62
CA ARG A 346 26.06 -0.65 -15.29
C ARG A 346 26.51 -1.82 -14.40
N LEU A 347 26.79 -1.56 -13.13
CA LEU A 347 26.94 -2.52 -12.05
C LEU A 347 25.78 -2.41 -11.04
N PRO A 348 25.38 -3.53 -10.41
CA PRO A 348 24.53 -3.54 -9.23
C PRO A 348 25.02 -2.60 -8.13
N GLY A 349 24.12 -1.86 -7.47
CA GLY A 349 24.49 -0.95 -6.40
C GLY A 349 23.31 -0.31 -5.69
N LEU A 350 23.60 0.75 -4.95
CA LEU A 350 22.67 1.42 -4.06
C LEU A 350 22.75 2.93 -4.21
N TRP A 351 21.59 3.56 -4.42
CA TRP A 351 21.41 4.99 -4.17
C TRP A 351 21.10 5.18 -2.70
N THR A 352 21.83 6.08 -2.03
CA THR A 352 21.64 6.40 -0.61
C THR A 352 21.43 7.90 -0.45
N LEU A 353 20.29 8.29 0.14
CA LEU A 353 20.00 9.66 0.55
C LEU A 353 20.31 9.80 2.04
N TYR A 354 21.20 10.71 2.42
CA TYR A 354 21.67 10.87 3.81
C TYR A 354 21.93 12.33 4.20
N ASP A 355 22.09 12.54 5.50
CA ASP A 355 22.54 13.82 6.09
C ASP A 355 24.06 13.91 6.14
N GLU A 356 24.60 15.00 5.59
CA GLU A 356 26.02 15.33 5.61
C GLU A 356 26.20 16.82 5.96
N GLY A 357 26.88 17.12 7.08
CA GLY A 357 27.16 18.52 7.44
C GLY A 357 25.95 19.43 7.67
N GLY A 358 24.73 18.88 7.81
CA GLY A 358 23.48 19.65 7.91
C GLY A 358 22.75 19.84 6.56
N GLU A 359 23.37 19.41 5.46
CA GLU A 359 22.79 19.36 4.12
C GLU A 359 22.40 17.92 3.74
N ARG A 360 21.68 17.80 2.61
CA ARG A 360 21.32 16.51 2.02
C ARG A 360 22.34 16.11 0.97
N ALA A 361 22.78 14.85 1.01
CA ALA A 361 23.61 14.23 0.00
C ALA A 361 22.93 12.98 -0.57
N LEU A 362 23.13 12.75 -1.86
CA LEU A 362 22.68 11.56 -2.58
C LEU A 362 23.87 11.00 -3.34
N ALA A 363 24.18 9.74 -3.06
CA ALA A 363 25.27 9.04 -3.73
C ALA A 363 24.80 7.68 -4.23
N PHE A 364 25.32 7.25 -5.39
CA PHE A 364 25.29 5.87 -5.82
C PHE A 364 26.63 5.22 -5.54
N ASN A 365 26.61 4.02 -4.96
CA ASN A 365 27.79 3.18 -4.81
C ASN A 365 27.48 1.78 -5.35
N SER A 366 28.27 1.31 -6.30
CA SER A 366 28.14 -0.05 -6.81
C SER A 366 28.73 -1.07 -5.84
N PHE A 367 28.22 -2.29 -5.90
CA PHE A 367 28.95 -3.42 -5.34
C PHE A 367 30.19 -3.66 -6.21
N PRO A 368 31.37 -3.90 -5.61
CA PRO A 368 32.56 -4.21 -6.37
C PRO A 368 32.35 -5.47 -7.22
N ASP A 369 32.81 -5.44 -8.46
CA ASP A 369 32.83 -6.64 -9.30
C ASP A 369 33.91 -7.65 -8.84
N GLN A 370 34.07 -8.75 -9.58
CA GLN A 370 35.07 -9.79 -9.26
C GLN A 370 36.52 -9.29 -9.32
N CYS A 371 36.77 -8.19 -10.04
CA CYS A 371 38.07 -7.54 -10.14
C CYS A 371 38.25 -6.40 -9.12
N GLY A 372 37.24 -6.15 -8.27
CA GLY A 372 37.23 -5.06 -7.31
C GLY A 372 36.90 -3.69 -7.92
N TRP A 373 36.49 -3.64 -9.20
CA TRP A 373 36.07 -2.40 -9.83
C TRP A 373 34.69 -1.99 -9.28
N ALA A 374 34.54 -0.70 -8.98
CA ALA A 374 33.30 -0.13 -8.46
C ALA A 374 33.02 1.22 -9.11
N VAL A 375 31.74 1.57 -9.20
CA VAL A 375 31.24 2.85 -9.70
C VAL A 375 30.63 3.62 -8.54
N ASN A 376 31.12 4.83 -8.31
CA ASN A 376 30.58 5.75 -7.32
C ASN A 376 30.17 7.05 -8.02
N ILE A 377 29.01 7.60 -7.68
CA ILE A 377 28.47 8.83 -8.27
C ILE A 377 27.90 9.68 -7.15
N ASP A 378 28.36 10.92 -7.07
CA ASP A 378 27.78 11.94 -6.19
C ASP A 378 26.86 12.84 -6.99
N TYR A 379 25.61 12.97 -6.54
CA TYR A 379 24.60 13.78 -7.19
C TYR A 379 24.64 15.21 -6.65
N THR A 380 24.87 16.16 -7.55
CA THR A 380 24.94 17.59 -7.20
C THR A 380 23.60 18.29 -7.41
N ALA A 381 23.46 19.50 -6.85
CA ALA A 381 22.27 20.36 -7.03
C ALA A 381 20.94 19.69 -6.64
N LEU A 382 20.95 18.93 -5.53
CA LEU A 382 19.74 18.33 -4.98
C LEU A 382 18.71 19.41 -4.61
N PRO A 383 17.40 19.10 -4.71
CA PRO A 383 16.37 19.96 -4.14
C PRO A 383 16.67 20.21 -2.66
N ARG A 384 16.43 21.45 -2.21
CA ARG A 384 16.47 21.76 -0.78
C ARG A 384 15.54 20.80 -0.03
N ARG A 385 16.00 20.34 1.13
CA ARG A 385 15.25 19.39 1.98
C ARG A 385 14.82 18.11 1.23
N ALA A 386 15.67 17.63 0.31
CA ALA A 386 15.46 16.34 -0.34
C ALA A 386 15.09 15.26 0.70
N ALA A 387 13.94 14.62 0.49
CA ALA A 387 13.31 13.72 1.44
C ALA A 387 12.98 12.35 0.81
N SER A 388 12.86 12.28 -0.51
CA SER A 388 12.59 11.03 -1.21
C SER A 388 13.41 10.90 -2.49
N VAL A 389 13.75 9.65 -2.82
CA VAL A 389 14.42 9.25 -4.06
C VAL A 389 13.66 8.08 -4.65
N HIS A 390 13.47 8.10 -5.97
CA HIS A 390 12.77 7.06 -6.71
C HIS A 390 13.50 6.76 -8.01
N LEU A 391 13.63 5.48 -8.35
CA LEU A 391 14.29 5.06 -9.58
C LEU A 391 13.23 4.66 -10.61
N ALA A 392 13.35 5.19 -11.82
CA ALA A 392 12.54 4.80 -12.96
C ALA A 392 13.41 4.10 -14.02
N PRO A 393 12.81 3.30 -14.92
CA PRO A 393 13.49 2.90 -16.14
C PRO A 393 14.06 4.14 -16.86
N GLY A 394 15.35 4.12 -17.17
CA GLY A 394 16.03 5.24 -17.86
C GLY A 394 16.21 4.97 -19.34
N SER A 395 16.52 6.01 -20.11
CA SER A 395 16.77 5.90 -21.55
C SER A 395 18.10 5.24 -21.92
N VAL A 396 19.00 5.09 -20.94
CA VAL A 396 20.31 4.44 -21.11
C VAL A 396 20.22 3.02 -20.54
N PRO A 397 20.64 1.98 -21.29
CA PRO A 397 20.61 0.61 -20.81
C PRO A 397 21.34 0.46 -19.46
N ASN A 398 20.72 -0.22 -18.51
CA ASN A 398 21.25 -0.46 -17.15
C ASN A 398 21.60 0.81 -16.36
N VAL A 399 20.95 1.94 -16.65
CA VAL A 399 21.08 3.20 -15.90
C VAL A 399 19.69 3.78 -15.69
N PRO A 400 19.15 3.79 -14.47
CA PRO A 400 17.83 4.37 -14.19
C PRO A 400 17.85 5.89 -14.28
N ASP A 401 16.67 6.45 -14.54
CA ASP A 401 16.40 7.84 -14.23
C ASP A 401 16.18 7.96 -12.71
N VAL A 402 16.85 8.92 -12.08
CA VAL A 402 16.82 9.11 -10.63
C VAL A 402 15.99 10.34 -10.33
N PHE A 403 14.77 10.14 -9.82
CA PHE A 403 13.92 11.22 -9.36
C PHE A 403 14.22 11.52 -7.90
N VAL A 404 14.29 12.81 -7.57
CA VAL A 404 14.50 13.29 -6.19
C VAL A 404 13.47 14.36 -5.89
N ALA A 405 12.83 14.28 -4.72
CA ALA A 405 11.90 15.29 -4.26
C ALA A 405 12.25 15.86 -2.88
N GLY A 406 12.03 17.16 -2.73
CA GLY A 406 12.18 17.96 -1.51
C GLY A 406 11.27 19.18 -1.59
N ASP A 407 11.85 20.38 -1.64
CA ASP A 407 11.11 21.62 -1.94
C ASP A 407 10.72 21.74 -3.44
N SER A 408 11.30 20.89 -4.28
CA SER A 408 10.95 20.69 -5.70
C SER A 408 11.21 19.23 -6.09
N ILE A 409 10.71 18.83 -7.25
CA ILE A 409 10.97 17.53 -7.87
C ILE A 409 11.94 17.75 -9.04
N VAL A 410 12.99 16.93 -9.10
CA VAL A 410 13.96 16.90 -10.19
C VAL A 410 14.24 15.47 -10.65
N VAL A 411 14.82 15.34 -11.84
CA VAL A 411 15.27 14.05 -12.39
C VAL A 411 16.70 14.13 -12.93
N TYR A 412 17.51 13.15 -12.57
CA TYR A 412 18.83 12.93 -13.15
C TYR A 412 18.73 11.81 -14.18
N ARG A 413 19.09 12.11 -15.43
CA ARG A 413 18.96 11.17 -16.55
C ARG A 413 20.31 10.67 -17.01
N GLY A 414 20.38 9.43 -17.48
CA GLY A 414 21.53 8.90 -18.21
C GLY A 414 22.89 9.05 -17.51
N GLY A 415 22.91 9.12 -16.18
CA GLY A 415 24.13 9.32 -15.41
C GLY A 415 24.68 10.75 -15.35
N HIS A 416 23.90 11.75 -15.80
CA HIS A 416 24.25 13.14 -15.61
C HIS A 416 24.07 13.55 -14.14
N SER A 417 25.05 14.27 -13.58
CA SER A 417 25.03 14.80 -12.21
C SER A 417 24.29 16.14 -12.07
N VAL A 418 23.84 16.71 -13.20
CA VAL A 418 23.02 17.94 -13.25
C VAL A 418 21.56 17.55 -13.44
N PRO A 419 20.67 17.93 -12.53
CA PRO A 419 19.27 17.56 -12.60
C PRO A 419 18.48 18.39 -13.63
N GLN A 420 17.45 17.79 -14.20
CA GLN A 420 16.41 18.48 -14.94
C GLN A 420 15.23 18.80 -14.00
N PRO A 421 14.67 20.02 -14.03
CA PRO A 421 13.49 20.34 -13.24
C PRO A 421 12.27 19.56 -13.72
N VAL A 422 11.49 19.02 -12.78
CA VAL A 422 10.23 18.33 -13.05
C VAL A 422 9.05 19.19 -12.58
N ALA A 423 9.04 19.59 -11.31
CA ALA A 423 7.98 20.43 -10.75
C ALA A 423 8.44 21.20 -9.50
N HIS A 424 7.84 22.35 -9.21
CA HIS A 424 8.08 23.13 -8.00
C HIS A 424 7.01 22.85 -6.95
N ILE A 425 7.15 21.75 -6.22
CA ILE A 425 6.18 21.24 -5.26
C ILE A 425 6.91 20.91 -3.97
N GLY A 426 6.57 21.64 -2.90
CA GLY A 426 7.19 21.45 -1.60
C GLY A 426 6.64 20.22 -0.88
N GLY A 427 7.52 19.45 -0.25
CA GLY A 427 7.15 18.31 0.60
C GLY A 427 6.73 17.06 -0.15
N ALA A 428 6.94 17.00 -1.47
CA ALA A 428 6.56 15.86 -2.27
C ALA A 428 7.33 14.59 -1.87
N GLN A 429 6.62 13.47 -1.74
CA GLN A 429 7.20 12.14 -1.60
C GLN A 429 6.89 11.32 -2.84
N LEU A 430 7.93 10.92 -3.55
CA LEU A 430 7.81 10.17 -4.79
C LEU A 430 7.33 8.75 -4.50
N VAL A 431 6.27 8.33 -5.19
CA VAL A 431 5.63 7.05 -4.92
C VAL A 431 5.70 6.08 -6.10
N TRP A 432 5.51 6.55 -7.31
CA TRP A 432 5.46 5.64 -8.45
C TRP A 432 5.91 6.36 -9.70
N SER A 433 6.51 5.63 -10.61
CA SER A 433 6.84 6.14 -11.93
C SER A 433 6.71 5.04 -12.95
N GLU A 434 6.38 5.45 -14.17
CA GLU A 434 6.38 4.57 -15.32
C GLU A 434 6.70 5.38 -16.58
N CYS A 435 7.37 4.73 -17.51
CA CYS A 435 7.64 5.25 -18.84
C CYS A 435 7.17 4.21 -19.85
N ASP A 436 6.37 4.65 -20.81
CA ASP A 436 5.93 3.84 -21.95
C ASP A 436 6.06 4.64 -23.25
N ASP A 437 5.57 4.09 -24.35
CA ASP A 437 5.61 4.73 -25.66
C ASP A 437 4.76 6.02 -25.73
N SER A 438 3.78 6.17 -24.82
CA SER A 438 2.90 7.34 -24.75
C SER A 438 3.55 8.49 -23.97
N GLY A 439 4.40 8.18 -23.01
CA GLY A 439 5.02 9.20 -22.18
C GLY A 439 5.66 8.71 -20.89
N GLU A 440 5.90 9.68 -20.02
CA GLU A 440 6.38 9.46 -18.66
C GLU A 440 5.33 9.92 -17.67
N HIS A 441 5.15 9.10 -16.64
CA HIS A 441 4.24 9.34 -15.54
C HIS A 441 5.01 9.27 -14.22
N LEU A 442 4.76 10.24 -13.34
CA LEU A 442 5.36 10.31 -12.01
C LEU A 442 4.29 10.67 -11.00
N ALA A 443 4.04 9.77 -10.06
CA ALA A 443 3.13 9.99 -8.95
C ALA A 443 3.89 10.38 -7.69
N TYR A 444 3.32 11.31 -6.93
CA TYR A 444 3.84 11.76 -5.65
C TYR A 444 2.69 11.98 -4.65
N THR A 445 3.01 11.91 -3.35
CA THR A 445 2.14 12.38 -2.28
C THR A 445 2.62 13.72 -1.74
N ASP A 446 1.69 14.53 -1.25
CA ASP A 446 2.00 15.84 -0.64
C ASP A 446 2.20 15.77 0.88
N GLY A 447 2.28 14.56 1.46
CA GLY A 447 2.35 14.34 2.90
C GLY A 447 1.02 14.57 3.65
N SER A 448 0.01 15.18 3.04
CA SER A 448 -1.35 15.30 3.59
C SER A 448 -2.28 14.14 3.17
N GLY A 449 -1.74 13.23 2.36
CA GLY A 449 -2.43 12.07 1.80
C GLY A 449 -3.00 12.30 0.39
N GLY A 450 -2.87 13.49 -0.18
CA GLY A 450 -3.20 13.68 -1.58
C GLY A 450 -2.27 12.83 -2.47
N LEU A 451 -2.85 12.12 -3.44
CA LEU A 451 -2.08 11.47 -4.52
C LEU A 451 -2.22 12.30 -5.78
N TYR A 452 -1.09 12.70 -6.33
CA TYR A 452 -1.03 13.49 -7.54
C TYR A 452 -0.16 12.82 -8.57
N MET A 453 -0.46 13.13 -9.82
CA MET A 453 0.26 12.64 -10.98
C MET A 453 0.82 13.83 -11.76
N LEU A 454 2.06 13.68 -12.19
CA LEU A 454 2.71 14.46 -13.22
C LEU A 454 2.82 13.57 -14.46
N SER A 455 2.58 14.14 -15.63
CA SER A 455 2.72 13.39 -16.88
C SER A 455 3.23 14.26 -18.01
N ARG A 456 3.93 13.64 -18.95
CA ARG A 456 4.36 14.26 -20.19
C ARG A 456 4.43 13.24 -21.30
N THR A 457 4.19 13.69 -22.53
CA THR A 457 4.62 12.94 -23.70
C THR A 457 6.14 13.02 -23.83
N LEU A 458 6.77 12.02 -24.43
CA LEU A 458 8.23 12.01 -24.61
C LEU A 458 8.70 13.29 -25.34
N GLY A 459 9.72 13.95 -24.77
CA GLY A 459 10.28 15.20 -25.29
C GLY A 459 9.47 16.47 -25.00
N ALA A 460 8.24 16.37 -24.48
CA ALA A 460 7.43 17.52 -24.08
C ALA A 460 7.78 18.00 -22.65
N PRO A 461 7.41 19.24 -22.28
CA PRO A 461 7.48 19.68 -20.89
C PRO A 461 6.53 18.87 -19.99
N TRP A 462 6.86 18.78 -18.70
CA TRP A 462 5.96 18.25 -17.68
C TRP A 462 4.69 19.09 -17.58
N ARG A 463 3.54 18.41 -17.55
CA ARG A 463 2.25 19.07 -17.33
C ARG A 463 2.07 19.44 -15.85
N LEU A 464 1.08 20.28 -15.58
CA LEU A 464 0.67 20.60 -14.21
C LEU A 464 0.19 19.33 -13.49
N PRO A 465 0.45 19.20 -12.17
CA PRO A 465 -0.05 18.09 -11.39
C PRO A 465 -1.58 18.01 -11.41
N TYR A 466 -2.10 16.80 -11.42
CA TYR A 466 -3.53 16.54 -11.25
C TYR A 466 -3.76 15.45 -10.20
N PRO A 467 -4.85 15.52 -9.41
CA PRO A 467 -5.16 14.51 -8.43
C PRO A 467 -5.59 13.20 -9.11
N VAL A 468 -5.17 12.07 -8.55
CA VAL A 468 -5.62 10.73 -8.96
C VAL A 468 -6.02 9.92 -7.73
N ALA A 469 -6.89 8.92 -7.91
CA ALA A 469 -7.42 8.09 -6.83
C ALA A 469 -7.96 8.92 -5.65
N SER A 470 -8.58 10.07 -5.94
CA SER A 470 -8.86 11.14 -4.96
C SER A 470 -9.96 10.78 -3.95
N PHE A 471 -10.41 9.55 -3.90
CA PHE A 471 -11.37 9.06 -2.91
C PHE A 471 -11.00 7.67 -2.38
N LEU A 472 -9.86 7.12 -2.80
CA LEU A 472 -9.31 5.88 -2.25
C LEU A 472 -8.47 6.22 -1.02
N VAL A 473 -8.58 5.41 0.03
CA VAL A 473 -7.74 5.53 1.24
C VAL A 473 -6.38 4.90 1.05
N SER A 474 -6.29 3.96 0.11
CA SER A 474 -5.03 3.45 -0.39
C SER A 474 -5.12 3.13 -1.88
N ALA A 475 -4.06 3.44 -2.64
CA ALA A 475 -4.01 3.28 -4.09
C ALA A 475 -2.66 2.72 -4.57
N ALA A 476 -2.71 1.91 -5.64
CA ALA A 476 -1.57 1.50 -6.44
C ALA A 476 -1.87 1.82 -7.91
N LEU A 477 -0.82 2.03 -8.69
CA LEU A 477 -0.89 2.57 -10.04
C LEU A 477 -0.19 1.67 -11.05
N THR A 478 -0.67 1.68 -12.29
CA THR A 478 0.02 1.12 -13.46
C THR A 478 -0.41 1.91 -14.70
N ALA A 479 0.47 2.10 -15.68
CA ALA A 479 0.14 2.82 -16.92
C ALA A 479 -0.90 2.06 -17.75
N ASP A 480 -1.81 2.79 -18.40
CA ASP A 480 -2.76 2.25 -19.39
C ASP A 480 -2.10 2.31 -20.78
N VAL A 481 -1.20 1.37 -21.07
CA VAL A 481 -0.40 1.38 -22.31
C VAL A 481 -1.30 1.34 -23.56
N ALA A 482 -2.46 0.69 -23.48
CA ALA A 482 -3.38 0.53 -24.59
C ALA A 482 -4.11 1.83 -24.99
N ASN A 483 -4.50 2.66 -24.02
CA ASN A 483 -5.27 3.88 -24.28
C ASN A 483 -4.50 5.17 -23.96
N GLY A 484 -3.30 5.05 -23.41
CA GLY A 484 -2.60 6.13 -22.73
C GLY A 484 -3.24 6.49 -21.39
N GLY A 485 -2.42 6.93 -20.43
CA GLY A 485 -2.87 7.35 -19.11
C GLY A 485 -2.54 6.32 -18.03
N VAL A 486 -3.39 6.19 -17.01
CA VAL A 486 -3.10 5.34 -15.84
C VAL A 486 -4.32 4.61 -15.33
N HIS A 487 -4.11 3.37 -14.92
CA HIS A 487 -5.00 2.66 -14.03
C HIS A 487 -4.62 2.97 -12.58
N ALA A 488 -5.63 3.22 -11.76
CA ALA A 488 -5.50 3.20 -10.31
C ALA A 488 -6.41 2.11 -9.77
N VAL A 489 -5.89 1.28 -8.87
CA VAL A 489 -6.71 0.36 -8.09
C VAL A 489 -6.50 0.71 -6.65
N GLY A 490 -7.53 0.59 -5.83
CA GLY A 490 -7.37 0.89 -4.42
C GLY A 490 -8.59 0.62 -3.60
N ILE A 491 -8.49 0.97 -2.33
CA ILE A 491 -9.52 0.67 -1.35
C ILE A 491 -10.27 1.95 -1.00
N THR A 492 -11.59 1.92 -1.07
CA THR A 492 -12.45 3.03 -0.65
C THR A 492 -12.50 3.15 0.88
N PRO A 493 -12.98 4.27 1.44
CA PRO A 493 -13.14 4.40 2.88
C PRO A 493 -14.05 3.31 3.48
N GLY A 494 -15.07 2.85 2.75
CA GLY A 494 -15.93 1.74 3.12
C GLY A 494 -15.29 0.36 3.03
N GLY A 495 -14.06 0.25 2.53
CA GLY A 495 -13.32 -1.01 2.39
C GLY A 495 -13.52 -1.73 1.06
N ALA A 496 -14.15 -1.10 0.06
CA ALA A 496 -14.32 -1.68 -1.26
C ALA A 496 -13.05 -1.62 -2.07
N LEU A 497 -12.74 -2.68 -2.82
CA LEU A 497 -11.70 -2.66 -3.82
C LEU A 497 -12.29 -2.06 -5.10
N GLU A 498 -11.68 -1.01 -5.63
CA GLU A 498 -12.15 -0.30 -6.80
C GLU A 498 -11.03 -0.15 -7.82
N TRP A 499 -11.38 -0.31 -9.10
CA TRP A 499 -10.54 0.00 -10.24
C TRP A 499 -11.02 1.27 -10.94
N GLN A 500 -10.07 2.14 -11.25
CA GLN A 500 -10.25 3.40 -11.93
C GLN A 500 -9.30 3.49 -13.12
N ARG A 501 -9.74 4.18 -14.16
CA ARG A 501 -8.93 4.47 -15.34
C ARG A 501 -8.98 5.96 -15.62
N TYR A 502 -7.81 6.55 -15.82
CA TYR A 502 -7.61 7.96 -16.11
C TYR A 502 -7.02 8.09 -17.51
N ASP A 503 -7.55 9.03 -18.29
CA ASP A 503 -6.98 9.35 -19.60
C ASP A 503 -5.65 10.14 -19.46
N PRO A 504 -4.91 10.39 -20.56
CA PRO A 504 -3.66 11.15 -20.51
C PRO A 504 -3.80 12.60 -20.01
N SER A 505 -5.02 13.15 -19.93
CA SER A 505 -5.29 14.47 -19.37
C SER A 505 -5.52 14.44 -17.86
N GLY A 506 -5.61 13.23 -17.27
CA GLY A 506 -5.90 13.02 -15.87
C GLY A 506 -7.40 12.99 -15.55
N LYS A 507 -8.26 12.88 -16.56
CA LYS A 507 -9.71 12.76 -16.34
C LYS A 507 -10.06 11.30 -16.06
N LEU A 508 -10.82 11.07 -14.99
CA LEU A 508 -11.40 9.76 -14.68
C LEU A 508 -12.41 9.37 -15.77
N VAL A 509 -12.15 8.26 -16.47
CA VAL A 509 -12.98 7.75 -17.57
C VAL A 509 -13.74 6.47 -17.21
N VAL A 510 -13.20 5.66 -16.30
CA VAL A 510 -13.86 4.44 -15.80
C VAL A 510 -13.67 4.35 -14.29
N SER A 511 -14.70 3.92 -13.57
CA SER A 511 -14.67 3.53 -12.16
C SER A 511 -15.57 2.32 -11.99
N GLU A 512 -15.02 1.24 -11.44
CA GLU A 512 -15.68 -0.06 -11.30
C GLU A 512 -15.27 -0.70 -9.97
N GLU A 513 -16.26 -1.12 -9.18
CA GLU A 513 -15.99 -1.92 -7.98
C GLU A 513 -15.59 -3.36 -8.36
N ILE A 514 -14.52 -3.84 -7.75
CA ILE A 514 -14.07 -5.22 -7.86
C ILE A 514 -14.77 -6.06 -6.81
N THR A 515 -15.59 -7.00 -7.26
CA THR A 515 -16.28 -7.96 -6.38
C THR A 515 -15.27 -8.79 -5.60
N GLN A 516 -15.45 -8.86 -4.28
CA GLN A 516 -14.62 -9.66 -3.37
C GLN A 516 -15.48 -10.73 -2.68
N THR A 517 -14.91 -11.92 -2.52
CA THR A 517 -15.49 -12.97 -1.67
C THR A 517 -14.80 -12.93 -0.31
N ALA A 518 -15.58 -12.82 0.77
CA ALA A 518 -15.02 -12.80 2.12
C ALA A 518 -14.24 -14.08 2.43
N VAL A 519 -13.19 -13.95 3.24
CA VAL A 519 -12.30 -15.06 3.62
C VAL A 519 -12.23 -15.22 5.14
N TRP A 520 -11.71 -16.35 5.60
CA TRP A 520 -11.52 -16.61 7.04
C TRP A 520 -10.34 -15.80 7.58
N GLU A 521 -10.51 -15.18 8.75
CA GLU A 521 -9.49 -14.36 9.44
C GLU A 521 -8.28 -15.19 9.89
N SER A 522 -8.49 -16.48 10.20
CA SER A 522 -7.46 -17.47 10.45
C SER A 522 -7.89 -18.82 9.89
N ALA A 523 -6.95 -19.61 9.37
CA ALA A 523 -7.22 -21.00 9.03
C ALA A 523 -7.66 -21.72 10.31
N SER A 524 -8.80 -22.44 10.26
CA SER A 524 -9.32 -23.22 11.37
C SER A 524 -8.20 -24.06 12.01
N LEU A 525 -8.12 -24.06 13.35
CA LEU A 525 -7.22 -24.97 14.06
C LEU A 525 -7.54 -26.40 13.61
N ALA A 526 -6.51 -27.19 13.30
CA ALA A 526 -6.73 -28.62 13.09
C ALA A 526 -7.20 -29.23 14.41
N GLN A 527 -8.05 -30.26 14.36
CA GLN A 527 -8.61 -30.88 15.57
C GLN A 527 -7.53 -31.37 16.55
N GLY A 528 -6.36 -31.78 16.06
CA GLY A 528 -5.20 -32.12 16.90
C GLY A 528 -4.54 -30.93 17.61
N GLU A 529 -4.72 -29.69 17.11
CA GLU A 529 -4.21 -28.47 17.75
C GLU A 529 -5.16 -27.92 18.82
N LEU A 530 -6.46 -28.22 18.74
CA LEU A 530 -7.42 -27.90 19.80
C LEU A 530 -7.12 -28.67 21.10
N HIS A 531 -6.49 -29.84 20.99
CA HIS A 531 -6.06 -30.65 22.13
C HIS A 531 -4.65 -30.33 22.65
N ALA A 532 -3.91 -29.44 21.97
CA ALA A 532 -2.55 -29.03 22.36
C ALA A 532 -2.50 -27.67 23.06
N VAL A 533 -3.65 -26.99 23.22
CA VAL A 533 -3.74 -25.78 24.04
C VAL A 533 -3.72 -26.22 25.51
N PRO A 534 -2.73 -25.81 26.33
CA PRO A 534 -2.76 -26.07 27.75
C PRO A 534 -4.00 -25.40 28.32
N HIS A 535 -4.87 -26.17 28.98
CA HIS A 535 -5.93 -25.56 29.79
C HIS A 535 -5.27 -24.54 30.74
N PRO A 536 -5.82 -23.32 30.88
CA PRO A 536 -5.32 -22.39 31.88
C PRO A 536 -5.44 -23.09 33.23
N VAL A 537 -4.30 -23.19 33.92
CA VAL A 537 -4.21 -23.70 35.29
C VAL A 537 -5.29 -23.00 36.10
N GLN A 538 -6.28 -23.77 36.57
CA GLN A 538 -7.19 -23.30 37.60
C GLN A 538 -6.33 -22.95 38.81
N HIS A 539 -6.19 -21.66 39.09
CA HIS A 539 -5.76 -21.22 40.40
C HIS A 539 -6.91 -21.51 41.36
N ASP A 540 -6.83 -22.64 42.06
CA ASP A 540 -7.59 -22.85 43.28
C ASP A 540 -7.14 -21.80 44.29
N THR A 541 -7.92 -20.73 44.39
CA THR A 541 -7.95 -19.86 45.58
C THR A 541 -8.59 -20.64 46.71
N ALA A 542 -7.76 -21.34 47.49
CA ALA A 542 -8.10 -21.68 48.86
C ALA A 542 -7.90 -20.43 49.73
N VAL A 543 -9.00 -19.80 50.15
CA VAL A 543 -9.01 -18.85 51.26
C VAL A 543 -9.72 -19.55 52.43
N ALA A 544 -8.94 -19.73 53.51
CA ALA A 544 -9.31 -20.07 54.90
C ALA A 544 -10.32 -21.20 55.15
#